data_AF-A0AAW4L4W1-F1
#
_entry.id   AF-A0AAW4L4W1-F1
#
_cell.length_a   1.000
_cell.length_b   1.000
_cell.length_c   1.000
_cell.angle_alpha   90.00
_cell.angle_beta   90.00
_cell.angle_gamma   90.00
#
_symmetry.space_group_name_H-M   'P 1'
#
loop_
_entity.id
_entity.type
_entity.pdbx_description
1 polymer ?
#
loop_
_entity_poly.entity_id
_entity_poly.type
_entity_poly.pdbx_seq_one_letter_code
_entity_poly.pdbx_strand_id
1 'polypeptide(L)'
;ILRPGLALLAPGGKQMMVDGRGAIKILPGDERLNYKPCVDITFGSAAKSYGDKVLAVVLTGMGADGREGARLLKQGGSAIWAQDEASCVIYGM
;
A
#
# COMPACT_ATOMS: atom_id res chain seq x y z
N ILE A 1 -5.91 14.60 -6.18
CA ILE A 1 -6.79 13.63 -6.87
C ILE A 1 -5.91 12.76 -7.74
N LEU A 2 -6.09 11.44 -7.69
CA LEU A 2 -5.46 10.47 -8.57
C LEU A 2 -5.99 10.65 -9.99
N ARG A 3 -5.08 10.61 -10.96
CA ARG A 3 -5.40 10.69 -12.38
C ARG A 3 -4.39 9.84 -13.18
N PRO A 4 -4.74 9.38 -14.38
CA PRO A 4 -3.81 8.65 -15.23
C PRO A 4 -2.51 9.43 -15.46
N GLY A 5 -1.38 8.71 -15.51
CA GLY A 5 -0.05 9.31 -15.70
C GLY A 5 0.55 10.00 -14.47
N LEU A 6 -0.09 9.89 -13.30
CA LEU A 6 0.42 10.44 -12.04
C LEU A 6 0.90 9.34 -11.11
N ALA A 7 2.16 9.42 -10.68
CA ALA A 7 2.70 8.64 -9.57
C ALA A 7 2.84 9.55 -8.33
N LEU A 8 2.43 9.06 -7.17
CA LEU A 8 2.53 9.79 -5.90
C LEU A 8 3.39 8.99 -4.92
N LEU A 9 4.36 9.68 -4.33
CA LEU A 9 5.20 9.12 -3.28
C LEU A 9 4.65 9.54 -1.92
N ALA A 10 4.44 8.57 -1.03
CA ALA A 10 3.99 8.84 0.32
C ALA A 10 5.06 9.65 1.09
N PRO A 11 4.68 10.76 1.75
CA PRO A 11 5.64 11.57 2.51
C PRO A 11 6.15 10.83 3.75
N GLY A 12 7.46 10.89 4.00
CA GLY A 12 8.09 10.32 5.18
C GLY A 12 7.51 10.86 6.49
N GLY A 13 7.40 10.00 7.51
CA GLY A 13 6.86 10.36 8.82
C GLY A 13 5.34 10.57 8.86
N LYS A 14 4.63 10.30 7.76
CA LYS A 14 3.18 10.47 7.62
C LYS A 14 2.54 9.23 7.00
N GLN A 15 1.21 9.18 7.02
CA GLN A 15 0.45 8.14 6.32
C GLN A 15 -0.26 8.71 5.09
N MET A 16 -0.33 7.89 4.04
CA MET A 16 -1.05 8.20 2.81
C MET A 16 -2.23 7.25 2.67
N MET A 17 -3.41 7.81 2.40
CA MET A 17 -4.63 7.04 2.13
C MET A 17 -5.29 7.55 0.88
N VAL A 18 -6.04 6.67 0.22
CA VAL A 18 -6.87 7.01 -0.94
C VAL A 18 -8.35 6.77 -0.60
N ASP A 19 -9.23 7.68 -1.03
CA ASP A 19 -10.68 7.50 -0.96
C ASP A 19 -11.29 7.03 -2.30
N GLY A 20 -12.57 6.66 -2.30
CA GLY A 20 -13.29 6.19 -3.50
C GLY A 20 -13.48 7.24 -4.61
N ARG A 21 -13.14 8.51 -4.37
CA ARG A 21 -13.13 9.57 -5.38
C ARG A 21 -11.73 9.81 -5.95
N GLY A 22 -10.74 9.04 -5.53
CA GLY A 22 -9.33 9.25 -5.87
C GLY A 22 -8.69 10.40 -5.12
N ALA A 23 -9.31 10.96 -4.09
CA ALA A 23 -8.66 11.96 -3.26
C ALA A 23 -7.62 11.29 -2.36
N ILE A 24 -6.44 11.92 -2.27
CA ILE A 24 -5.37 11.48 -1.38
C ILE A 24 -5.49 12.25 -0.07
N LYS A 25 -5.52 11.51 1.03
CA LYS A 25 -5.48 12.06 2.38
C LYS A 25 -4.12 11.77 2.99
N ILE A 26 -3.46 12.82 3.46
CA ILE A 26 -2.23 12.69 4.25
C ILE A 26 -2.59 12.87 5.72
N LEU A 27 -2.23 11.88 6.53
CA LEU A 27 -2.42 11.90 7.97
C LEU A 27 -1.06 12.03 8.66
N PRO A 28 -0.99 12.68 9.84
CA PRO A 28 0.21 12.61 10.66
C PRO A 28 0.54 11.15 11.01
N GLY A 29 1.83 10.86 11.16
CA GLY A 29 2.27 9.57 11.68
C GLY A 29 1.81 9.37 13.13
N ASP A 30 1.53 8.13 13.51
CA ASP A 30 1.16 7.73 14.87
C ASP A 30 2.32 6.97 15.51
N GLU A 31 2.89 7.47 16.60
CA GLU A 31 4.03 6.85 17.30
C GLU A 31 3.82 5.36 17.62
N ARG A 32 2.57 4.91 17.78
CA ARG A 32 2.20 3.51 18.04
C ARG A 32 2.39 2.58 16.84
N LEU A 33 2.56 3.12 15.64
CA LEU A 33 2.80 2.36 14.41
C LEU A 33 4.29 2.22 14.12
N ASN A 34 4.70 1.03 13.70
CA ASN A 34 6.09 0.73 13.37
C ASN A 34 6.57 1.43 12.07
N TYR A 35 5.68 1.64 11.10
CA TYR A 35 6.02 2.16 9.77
C TYR A 35 5.32 3.50 9.48
N LYS A 36 6.09 4.49 9.01
CA LYS A 36 5.58 5.78 8.50
C LYS A 36 6.42 6.24 7.29
N PRO A 37 5.95 6.02 6.05
CA PRO A 37 4.64 5.52 5.66
C PRO A 37 4.49 4.00 5.83
N CYS A 38 3.25 3.56 6.08
CA CYS A 38 2.86 2.15 6.20
C CYS A 38 2.09 1.71 4.95
N VAL A 39 2.55 0.62 4.34
CA VAL A 39 1.93 0.01 3.16
C VAL A 39 0.56 -0.56 3.50
N ASP A 40 0.41 -1.21 4.67
CA ASP A 40 -0.90 -1.76 5.10
C ASP A 40 -2.00 -0.69 5.16
N ILE A 41 -1.67 0.53 5.59
CA ILE A 41 -2.64 1.65 5.65
C ILE A 41 -3.06 2.07 4.25
N THR A 42 -2.09 2.20 3.33
CA THR A 42 -2.37 2.60 1.95
C THR A 42 -3.22 1.53 1.27
N PHE A 43 -2.79 0.26 1.35
CA PHE A 43 -3.49 -0.89 0.76
C PHE A 43 -4.88 -1.09 1.37
N GLY A 44 -5.03 -0.99 2.69
CA GLY A 44 -6.34 -1.09 3.35
C GLY A 44 -7.32 0.01 2.90
N SER A 45 -6.83 1.25 2.73
CA SER A 45 -7.66 2.33 2.18
C SER A 45 -8.05 2.10 0.72
N ALA A 46 -7.16 1.53 -0.08
CA ALA A 46 -7.42 1.16 -1.48
C ALA A 46 -8.42 -0.01 -1.58
N ALA A 47 -8.26 -1.04 -0.75
CA ALA A 47 -9.18 -2.19 -0.68
C ALA A 47 -10.60 -1.73 -0.39
N LYS A 48 -10.77 -0.85 0.60
CA LYS A 48 -12.07 -0.27 0.95
C LYS A 48 -12.66 0.58 -0.18
N SER A 49 -11.82 1.25 -0.97
CA SER A 49 -12.26 2.26 -1.93
C SER A 49 -12.50 1.71 -3.34
N TYR A 50 -11.79 0.64 -3.74
CA TYR A 50 -11.73 0.18 -5.13
C TYR A 50 -12.07 -1.29 -5.34
N GLY A 51 -12.26 -2.10 -4.29
CA GLY A 51 -12.67 -3.50 -4.40
C GLY A 51 -11.66 -4.34 -5.19
N ASP A 52 -12.06 -4.83 -6.37
CA ASP A 52 -11.26 -5.64 -7.30
C ASP A 52 -10.45 -4.81 -8.31
N LYS A 53 -10.56 -3.48 -8.28
CA LYS A 53 -9.94 -2.56 -9.25
C LYS A 53 -8.54 -2.08 -8.85
N VAL A 54 -7.81 -2.88 -8.08
CA VAL A 54 -6.44 -2.57 -7.64
C VAL A 54 -5.48 -3.65 -8.10
N LEU A 55 -4.35 -3.23 -8.66
CA LEU A 55 -3.16 -4.06 -8.77
C LEU A 55 -2.19 -3.61 -7.68
N ALA A 56 -1.94 -4.48 -6.69
CA ALA A 56 -0.92 -4.26 -5.69
C ALA A 56 0.39 -4.91 -6.14
N VAL A 57 1.50 -4.20 -5.97
CA VAL A 57 2.84 -4.71 -6.23
C VAL A 57 3.66 -4.55 -4.97
N VAL A 58 4.13 -5.67 -4.42
CA VAL A 58 5.05 -5.71 -3.27
C VAL A 58 6.44 -6.00 -3.80
N LEU A 59 7.38 -5.12 -3.45
CA LEU A 59 8.78 -5.21 -3.85
C LEU A 59 9.65 -5.55 -2.64
N THR A 60 10.94 -5.78 -2.90
CA THR A 60 11.95 -6.10 -1.90
C THR A 60 11.91 -5.17 -0.68
N GLY A 61 12.04 -5.76 0.49
CA GLY A 61 12.01 -5.04 1.75
C GLY A 61 12.05 -5.99 2.95
N MET A 62 12.38 -5.42 4.09
CA MET A 62 12.45 -6.15 5.37
C MET A 62 11.15 -5.97 6.13
N GLY A 63 10.74 -7.01 6.86
CA GLY A 63 9.58 -6.98 7.74
C GLY A 63 8.36 -7.57 7.07
N ALA A 64 7.17 -7.09 7.43
CA ALA A 64 5.90 -7.62 6.96
C ALA A 64 4.88 -6.50 6.65
N ASP A 65 5.35 -5.26 6.46
CA ASP A 65 4.49 -4.15 6.09
C ASP A 65 3.88 -4.40 4.71
N GLY A 66 2.56 -4.29 4.61
CA GLY A 66 1.80 -4.56 3.38
C GLY A 66 1.16 -5.94 3.35
N ARG A 67 1.52 -6.87 4.25
CA ARG A 67 0.95 -8.22 4.31
C ARG A 67 -0.56 -8.19 4.57
N GLU A 68 -1.01 -7.44 5.58
CA GLU A 68 -2.43 -7.41 5.97
C GLU A 68 -3.26 -6.61 4.97
N GLY A 69 -2.73 -5.51 4.46
CA GLY A 69 -3.32 -4.72 3.40
C GLY A 69 -3.48 -5.51 2.10
N ALA A 70 -2.45 -6.29 1.72
CA ALA A 70 -2.52 -7.17 0.55
C ALA A 70 -3.55 -8.29 0.74
N ARG A 71 -3.67 -8.84 1.96
CA ARG A 71 -4.73 -9.80 2.30
C ARG A 71 -6.12 -9.20 2.11
N LEU A 72 -6.34 -7.96 2.58
CA LEU A 72 -7.61 -7.24 2.39
C LEU A 72 -7.92 -7.00 0.90
N LEU A 73 -6.92 -6.56 0.13
CA LEU A 73 -7.06 -6.39 -1.32
C LEU A 73 -7.42 -7.71 -2.01
N LYS A 74 -6.73 -8.80 -1.66
CA LYS A 74 -7.00 -10.14 -2.23
C LYS A 74 -8.41 -10.63 -1.88
N GLN A 75 -8.87 -10.40 -0.66
CA GLN A 75 -10.24 -10.71 -0.24
C GLN A 75 -11.29 -9.91 -1.03
N GLY A 76 -10.96 -8.69 -1.43
CA GLY A 76 -11.77 -7.85 -2.32
C GLY A 76 -11.71 -8.22 -3.81
N GLY A 77 -10.92 -9.24 -4.19
CA GLY A 77 -10.77 -9.68 -5.59
C GLY A 77 -9.62 -9.02 -6.35
N SER A 78 -8.85 -8.13 -5.71
CA SER A 78 -7.71 -7.46 -6.35
C SER A 78 -6.54 -8.41 -6.63
N ALA A 79 -5.75 -8.06 -7.65
CA ALA A 79 -4.53 -8.77 -8.00
C ALA A 79 -3.37 -8.29 -7.14
N ILE A 80 -2.57 -9.23 -6.65
CA ILE A 80 -1.36 -8.96 -5.85
C ILE A 80 -0.19 -9.62 -6.58
N TRP A 81 0.82 -8.83 -6.92
CA TRP A 81 2.10 -9.32 -7.43
C TRP A 81 3.18 -9.08 -6.38
N ALA A 82 4.00 -10.09 -6.13
CA ALA A 82 5.18 -9.99 -5.30
C ALA A 82 6.42 -10.11 -6.19
N GLN A 83 7.47 -9.37 -5.86
CA GLN A 83 8.76 -9.50 -6.51
C GLN A 83 9.33 -10.90 -6.28
N ASP A 84 9.87 -11.52 -7.33
CA ASP A 84 10.52 -12.83 -7.23
C ASP A 84 11.77 -12.76 -6.33
N GLU A 85 11.96 -13.79 -5.50
CA GLU A 85 13.04 -13.89 -4.52
C GLU A 85 14.42 -13.68 -5.15
N ALA A 86 14.68 -14.23 -6.34
CA ALA A 86 15.98 -14.12 -7.00
C ALA A 86 16.35 -12.69 -7.40
N SER A 87 15.36 -11.79 -7.47
CA SER A 87 15.57 -10.38 -7.80
C SER A 87 15.55 -9.45 -6.58
N CYS A 88 15.22 -9.96 -5.39
CA CYS A 88 15.16 -9.18 -4.15
C CYS A 88 16.55 -9.01 -3.52
N VAL A 89 16.76 -7.85 -2.90
CA VAL A 89 17.90 -7.66 -1.99
C VAL A 89 17.57 -8.27 -0.63
N ILE A 90 16.34 -8.04 -0.16
CA ILE A 90 15.75 -8.65 1.03
C ILE A 90 14.36 -9.17 0.64
N TYR A 91 14.15 -10.47 0.79
CA TYR A 91 12.87 -11.14 0.53
C TYR A 91 12.10 -11.36 1.84
N GLY A 92 11.53 -10.27 2.38
CA GLY A 92 10.83 -10.29 3.68
C GLY A 92 9.38 -9.81 3.61
N MET A 93 9.18 -8.60 3.06
CA MET A 93 7.85 -8.00 2.84
C MET A 93 7.00 -8.80 1.87
#